data_AF-A0A7J6Y8U1-F1
#
_entry.id   AF-A0A7J6Y8U1-F1
#
_cell.length_a   1.000
_cell.length_b   1.000
_cell.length_c   1.000
_cell.angle_alpha   90.00
_cell.angle_beta   90.00
_cell.angle_gamma   90.00
#
_symmetry.space_group_name_H-M   'P 1'
#
loop_
_entity.id
_entity.type
_entity.pdbx_description
1 polymer ?
#
loop_
_entity_poly.entity_id
_entity_poly.type
_entity_poly.pdbx_seq_one_letter_code
_entity_poly.pdbx_strand_id
1 'polypeptide(L)'
;MAGTLESITAATQLRRAVMEVQKELDKKRELYMVRMARVREVEDVIAADRAKLQDKLVQYYKFIQENEIRRGRAVRKAATEERIKREREEQIVELTAKLDSLNKRREELRQQYDVYAKYQQYLEGVLQRNDCDEYQSPRDIIQRWNTLQDNTKVLQRRKTQLEEELLRNKNSLNLKRQKKNNESVELQNQLNELQATYETMQKSIKIKQDELERCINQRSSTSRTVSHVRMACKNLYDRCIAWTAPYSGRGKFDVREADVLFQLHVIGDCLRDFRDVIAAHHNSQQQQQQQQQQIAASRAEKEEEDE
;
A
#
# COMPACT_ATOMS: atom_id res chain seq x y z
N MET A 1 28.39 -196.70 -38.86
CA MET A 1 27.76 -195.60 -39.61
C MET A 1 27.63 -194.38 -38.71
N ALA A 2 28.74 -193.67 -38.45
CA ALA A 2 28.84 -192.62 -37.42
C ALA A 2 29.14 -191.20 -37.98
N GLY A 3 29.45 -191.07 -39.28
CA GLY A 3 29.88 -189.80 -39.89
C GLY A 3 28.78 -188.88 -40.45
N THR A 4 27.52 -189.31 -40.49
CA THR A 4 26.39 -188.50 -41.02
C THR A 4 25.64 -187.73 -39.94
N LEU A 5 25.80 -188.10 -38.66
CA LEU A 5 25.21 -187.40 -37.53
C LEU A 5 25.99 -186.14 -37.14
N GLU A 6 27.32 -186.11 -37.29
CA GLU A 6 28.14 -184.94 -36.91
C GLU A 6 27.97 -183.73 -37.85
N SER A 7 27.76 -183.95 -39.16
CA SER A 7 27.52 -182.88 -40.14
C SER A 7 26.17 -182.16 -39.96
N ILE A 8 25.12 -182.91 -39.61
CA ILE A 8 23.80 -182.36 -39.25
C ILE A 8 23.89 -181.59 -37.92
N THR A 9 24.77 -182.01 -37.01
CA THR A 9 25.01 -181.36 -35.71
C THR A 9 25.80 -180.05 -35.84
N ALA A 10 26.79 -179.97 -36.72
CA ALA A 10 27.54 -178.73 -36.99
C ALA A 10 26.70 -177.67 -37.70
N ALA A 11 25.90 -178.06 -38.70
CA ALA A 11 24.98 -177.15 -39.39
C ALA A 11 23.87 -176.60 -38.46
N THR A 12 23.42 -177.40 -37.48
CA THR A 12 22.45 -176.96 -36.47
C THR A 12 23.08 -176.09 -35.38
N GLN A 13 24.35 -176.34 -35.00
CA GLN A 13 25.11 -175.46 -34.09
C GLN A 13 25.41 -174.10 -34.72
N LEU A 14 25.79 -174.04 -36.01
CA LEU A 14 25.98 -172.78 -36.73
C LEU A 14 24.65 -172.02 -36.88
N ARG A 15 23.53 -172.71 -37.16
CA ARG A 15 22.19 -172.09 -37.15
C ARG A 15 21.80 -171.57 -35.77
N ARG A 16 22.16 -172.26 -34.68
CA ARG A 16 21.96 -171.75 -33.30
C ARG A 16 22.84 -170.54 -33.01
N ALA A 17 24.11 -170.55 -33.38
CA ALA A 17 25.01 -169.41 -33.18
C ALA A 17 24.56 -168.18 -34.00
N VAL A 18 24.14 -168.38 -35.25
CA VAL A 18 23.54 -167.33 -36.09
C VAL A 18 22.22 -166.84 -35.50
N MET A 19 21.37 -167.73 -34.97
CA MET A 19 20.14 -167.33 -34.26
C MET A 19 20.43 -166.57 -32.96
N GLU A 20 21.46 -166.94 -32.20
CA GLU A 20 21.81 -166.27 -30.94
C GLU A 20 22.41 -164.88 -31.22
N VAL A 21 23.28 -164.76 -32.23
CA VAL A 21 23.80 -163.47 -32.70
C VAL A 21 22.67 -162.61 -33.27
N GLN A 22 21.71 -163.20 -33.99
CA GLN A 22 20.53 -162.50 -34.49
C GLN A 22 19.65 -161.99 -33.33
N LYS A 23 19.45 -162.82 -32.30
CA LYS A 23 18.71 -162.47 -31.09
C LYS A 23 19.42 -161.38 -30.26
N GLU A 24 20.74 -161.42 -30.14
CA GLU A 24 21.53 -160.35 -29.51
C GLU A 24 21.50 -159.05 -30.32
N LEU A 25 21.55 -159.15 -31.65
CA LEU A 25 21.43 -158.01 -32.55
C LEU A 25 20.05 -157.38 -32.44
N ASP A 26 19.00 -158.18 -32.38
CA ASP A 26 17.62 -157.71 -32.22
C ASP A 26 17.40 -157.10 -30.83
N LYS A 27 17.98 -157.67 -29.77
CA LYS A 27 17.99 -157.06 -28.43
C LYS A 27 18.74 -155.72 -28.39
N LYS A 28 19.89 -155.60 -29.09
CA LYS A 28 20.62 -154.33 -29.21
C LYS A 28 19.87 -153.30 -30.04
N ARG A 29 19.18 -153.73 -31.11
CA ARG A 29 18.29 -152.87 -31.91
C ARG A 29 17.13 -152.36 -31.08
N GLU A 30 16.52 -153.22 -30.26
CA GLU A 30 15.44 -152.86 -29.36
C GLU A 30 15.91 -151.87 -28.28
N LEU A 31 17.05 -152.12 -27.63
CA LEU A 31 17.65 -151.17 -26.68
C LEU A 31 18.00 -149.82 -27.32
N TYR A 32 18.54 -149.84 -28.54
CA TYR A 32 18.82 -148.61 -29.30
C TYR A 32 17.54 -147.85 -29.64
N MET A 33 16.51 -148.55 -30.10
CA MET A 33 15.17 -147.99 -30.36
C MET A 33 14.60 -147.31 -29.12
N VAL A 34 14.63 -147.98 -27.96
CA VAL A 34 14.15 -147.40 -26.69
C VAL A 34 14.96 -146.18 -26.28
N ARG A 35 16.30 -146.23 -26.42
CA ARG A 35 17.16 -145.08 -26.10
C ARG A 35 16.92 -143.91 -27.05
N MET A 36 16.73 -144.16 -28.34
CA MET A 36 16.39 -143.15 -29.33
C MET A 36 15.00 -142.56 -29.10
N ALA A 37 14.02 -143.37 -28.69
CA ALA A 37 12.70 -142.88 -28.30
C ALA A 37 12.79 -141.91 -27.11
N ARG A 38 13.56 -142.27 -26.06
CA ARG A 38 13.78 -141.39 -24.90
C ARG A 38 14.53 -140.10 -25.25
N VAL A 39 15.52 -140.15 -26.15
CA VAL A 39 16.23 -138.94 -26.61
C VAL A 39 15.27 -138.04 -27.36
N ARG A 40 14.43 -138.58 -28.25
CA ARG A 40 13.38 -137.82 -28.95
C ARG A 40 12.39 -137.17 -27.98
N GLU A 41 11.93 -137.91 -26.97
CA GLU A 41 11.05 -137.34 -25.93
C GLU A 41 11.70 -136.16 -25.20
N VAL A 42 13.00 -136.27 -24.84
CA VAL A 42 13.73 -135.18 -24.20
C VAL A 42 13.96 -134.00 -25.15
N GLU A 43 14.27 -134.27 -26.42
CA GLU A 43 14.40 -133.24 -27.47
C GLU A 43 13.07 -132.49 -27.67
N ASP A 44 11.95 -133.21 -27.72
CA ASP A 44 10.60 -132.64 -27.83
C ASP A 44 10.26 -131.78 -26.61
N VAL A 45 10.60 -132.22 -25.39
CA VAL A 45 10.42 -131.43 -24.16
C VAL A 45 11.29 -130.18 -24.17
N ILE A 46 12.56 -130.28 -24.54
CA ILE A 46 13.47 -129.12 -24.63
C ILE A 46 12.98 -128.14 -25.70
N ALA A 47 12.51 -128.64 -26.85
CA ALA A 47 11.94 -127.81 -27.91
C ALA A 47 10.67 -127.09 -27.42
N ALA A 48 9.78 -127.79 -26.73
CA ALA A 48 8.58 -127.21 -26.14
C ALA A 48 8.92 -126.15 -25.08
N ASP A 49 9.91 -126.39 -24.22
CA ASP A 49 10.33 -125.44 -23.19
C ASP A 49 11.05 -124.22 -23.78
N ARG A 50 11.84 -124.40 -24.84
CA ARG A 50 12.42 -123.29 -25.62
C ARG A 50 11.32 -122.43 -26.26
N ALA A 51 10.31 -123.05 -26.87
CA ALA A 51 9.17 -122.34 -27.44
C ALA A 51 8.41 -121.53 -26.38
N LYS A 52 8.11 -122.14 -25.22
CA LYS A 52 7.49 -121.43 -24.07
C LYS A 52 8.34 -120.27 -23.58
N LEU A 53 9.67 -120.42 -23.52
CA LEU A 53 10.57 -119.35 -23.08
C LEU A 53 10.57 -118.20 -24.09
N GLN A 54 10.59 -118.51 -25.38
CA GLN A 54 10.50 -117.53 -26.46
C GLN A 54 9.17 -116.77 -26.42
N ASP A 55 8.05 -117.45 -26.19
CA ASP A 55 6.74 -116.81 -26.03
C ASP A 55 6.70 -115.86 -24.83
N LYS A 56 7.23 -116.29 -23.68
CA LYS A 56 7.35 -115.43 -22.49
C LYS A 56 8.22 -114.21 -22.76
N LEU A 57 9.34 -114.38 -23.47
CA LEU A 57 10.23 -113.29 -23.84
C LEU A 57 9.50 -112.26 -24.73
N VAL A 58 8.75 -112.71 -25.74
CA VAL A 58 7.90 -111.83 -26.56
C VAL A 58 6.86 -111.11 -25.71
N GLN A 59 6.23 -111.79 -24.75
CA GLN A 59 5.26 -111.16 -23.83
C GLN A 59 5.93 -110.09 -22.95
N TYR A 60 7.12 -110.36 -22.40
CA TYR A 60 7.87 -109.37 -21.61
C TYR A 60 8.31 -108.17 -22.44
N TYR A 61 8.79 -108.37 -23.67
CA TYR A 61 9.12 -107.27 -24.58
C TYR A 61 7.89 -106.39 -24.87
N LYS A 62 6.73 -107.00 -25.16
CA LYS A 62 5.48 -106.27 -25.35
C LYS A 62 5.08 -105.50 -24.09
N PHE A 63 5.17 -106.12 -22.91
CA PHE A 63 4.87 -105.47 -21.64
C PHE A 63 5.78 -104.26 -21.36
N ILE A 64 7.09 -104.41 -21.58
CA ILE A 64 8.07 -103.32 -21.41
C ILE A 64 7.76 -102.19 -22.38
N GLN A 65 7.51 -102.51 -23.65
CA GLN A 65 7.17 -101.50 -24.66
C GLN A 65 5.88 -100.76 -24.31
N GLU A 66 4.83 -101.47 -23.90
CA GLU A 66 3.59 -100.84 -23.45
C GLU A 66 3.79 -99.97 -22.21
N ASN A 67 4.60 -100.42 -21.26
CA ASN A 67 4.90 -99.66 -20.04
C ASN A 67 5.67 -98.37 -20.38
N GLU A 68 6.69 -98.44 -21.24
CA GLU A 68 7.44 -97.27 -21.72
C GLU A 68 6.54 -96.30 -22.49
N ILE A 69 5.59 -96.79 -23.30
CA ILE A 69 4.59 -95.94 -23.95
C ILE A 69 3.66 -95.29 -22.92
N ARG A 70 3.22 -96.01 -21.88
CA ARG A 70 2.38 -95.45 -20.81
C ARG A 70 3.15 -94.41 -19.99
N ARG A 71 4.40 -94.70 -19.63
CA ARG A 71 5.31 -93.79 -18.91
C ARG A 71 5.59 -92.54 -19.75
N GLY A 72 5.91 -92.69 -21.02
CA GLY A 72 6.12 -91.58 -21.94
C GLY A 72 4.90 -90.68 -22.08
N ARG A 73 3.69 -91.27 -22.18
CA ARG A 73 2.44 -90.49 -22.19
C ARG A 73 2.20 -89.76 -20.87
N ALA A 74 2.42 -90.41 -19.73
CA ALA A 74 2.26 -89.80 -18.41
C ALA A 74 3.24 -88.63 -18.21
N VAL A 75 4.51 -88.80 -18.59
CA VAL A 75 5.53 -87.74 -18.50
C VAL A 75 5.17 -86.55 -19.38
N ARG A 76 4.76 -86.78 -20.63
CA ARG A 76 4.31 -85.70 -21.54
C ARG A 76 3.10 -84.97 -20.97
N LYS A 77 2.12 -85.71 -20.45
CA LYS A 77 0.91 -85.13 -19.84
C LYS A 77 1.27 -84.27 -18.63
N ALA A 78 2.10 -84.77 -17.72
CA ALA A 78 2.57 -84.01 -16.57
C ALA A 78 3.32 -82.74 -16.99
N ALA A 79 4.20 -82.82 -17.99
CA ALA A 79 4.91 -81.66 -18.52
C ALA A 79 3.98 -80.62 -19.13
N THR A 80 2.95 -81.05 -19.87
CA THR A 80 1.94 -80.13 -20.44
C THR A 80 1.08 -79.48 -19.36
N GLU A 81 0.65 -80.24 -18.35
CA GLU A 81 -0.14 -79.72 -17.24
C GLU A 81 0.66 -78.72 -16.41
N GLU A 82 1.94 -79.00 -16.14
CA GLU A 82 2.82 -78.08 -15.42
C GLU A 82 3.08 -76.78 -16.20
N ARG A 83 3.21 -76.86 -17.53
CA ARG A 83 3.32 -75.66 -18.37
C ARG A 83 2.04 -74.82 -18.32
N ILE A 84 0.88 -75.45 -18.49
CA ILE A 84 -0.42 -74.75 -18.42
C ILE A 84 -0.60 -74.12 -17.04
N LYS A 85 -0.26 -74.83 -15.97
CA LYS A 85 -0.32 -74.32 -14.60
C LYS A 85 0.52 -73.05 -14.45
N ARG A 86 1.78 -73.06 -14.90
CA ARG A 86 2.66 -71.87 -14.86
C ARG A 86 2.10 -70.70 -15.67
N GLU A 87 1.63 -70.94 -16.90
CA GLU A 87 1.00 -69.90 -17.72
C GLU A 87 -0.23 -69.29 -17.02
N ARG A 88 -1.02 -70.10 -16.31
CA ARG A 88 -2.18 -69.61 -15.53
C ARG A 88 -1.76 -68.85 -14.28
N GLU A 89 -0.74 -69.30 -13.57
CA GLU A 89 -0.21 -68.60 -12.40
C GLU A 89 0.34 -67.21 -12.77
N GLU A 90 1.08 -67.10 -13.88
CA GLU A 90 1.55 -65.81 -14.41
C GLU A 90 0.37 -64.89 -14.76
N GLN A 91 -0.65 -65.41 -15.43
CA GLN A 91 -1.87 -64.65 -15.74
C GLN A 91 -2.61 -64.20 -14.49
N ILE A 92 -2.69 -65.04 -13.46
CA ILE A 92 -3.32 -64.68 -12.18
C ILE A 92 -2.55 -63.51 -11.55
N VAL A 93 -1.21 -63.57 -11.52
CA VAL A 93 -0.39 -62.49 -10.94
C VAL A 93 -0.60 -61.18 -11.71
N GLU A 94 -0.56 -61.23 -13.05
CA GLU A 94 -0.76 -60.04 -13.89
C GLU A 94 -2.15 -59.43 -13.70
N LEU A 95 -3.20 -60.25 -13.74
CA LEU A 95 -4.58 -59.79 -13.56
C LEU A 95 -4.82 -59.27 -12.15
N THR A 96 -4.24 -59.89 -11.12
CA THR A 96 -4.34 -59.42 -9.73
C THR A 96 -3.71 -58.04 -9.59
N ALA A 97 -2.50 -57.83 -10.14
CA ALA A 97 -1.84 -56.54 -10.11
C ALA A 97 -2.66 -55.46 -10.85
N LYS A 98 -3.25 -55.78 -12.01
CA LYS A 98 -4.16 -54.88 -12.73
C LYS A 98 -5.39 -54.53 -11.89
N LEU A 99 -6.02 -55.52 -11.26
CA LEU A 99 -7.19 -55.33 -10.40
C LEU A 99 -6.86 -54.40 -9.23
N ASP A 100 -5.72 -54.60 -8.57
CA ASP A 100 -5.28 -53.76 -7.46
C ASP A 100 -5.02 -52.31 -7.90
N SER A 101 -4.37 -52.11 -9.04
CA SER A 101 -4.15 -50.76 -9.59
C SER A 101 -5.47 -50.05 -9.94
N LEU A 102 -6.43 -50.76 -10.54
CA LEU A 102 -7.74 -50.22 -10.85
C LEU A 102 -8.54 -49.90 -9.59
N ASN A 103 -8.46 -50.73 -8.56
CA ASN A 103 -9.10 -50.48 -7.27
C ASN A 103 -8.53 -49.24 -6.58
N LYS A 104 -7.20 -49.07 -6.57
CA LYS A 104 -6.56 -47.86 -6.05
C LYS A 104 -7.03 -46.63 -6.81
N ARG A 105 -7.04 -46.69 -8.15
CA ARG A 105 -7.50 -45.59 -8.99
C ARG A 105 -8.97 -45.24 -8.76
N ARG A 106 -9.82 -46.26 -8.60
CA ARG A 106 -11.23 -46.09 -8.26
C ARG A 106 -11.38 -45.38 -6.92
N GLU A 107 -10.61 -45.76 -5.91
CA GLU A 107 -10.69 -45.15 -4.58
C GLU A 107 -10.22 -43.69 -4.60
N GLU A 108 -9.14 -43.38 -5.32
CA GLU A 108 -8.70 -41.99 -5.54
C GLU A 108 -9.79 -41.14 -6.20
N LEU A 109 -10.40 -41.65 -7.28
CA LEU A 109 -11.47 -40.96 -7.98
C LEU A 109 -12.71 -40.80 -7.12
N ARG A 110 -13.03 -41.78 -6.28
CA ARG A 110 -14.14 -41.71 -5.33
C ARG A 110 -13.90 -40.62 -4.28
N GLN A 111 -12.71 -40.56 -3.69
CA GLN A 111 -12.36 -39.50 -2.74
C GLN A 111 -12.43 -38.11 -3.39
N GLN A 112 -11.94 -37.97 -4.62
CA GLN A 112 -12.09 -36.72 -5.37
C GLN A 112 -13.56 -36.38 -5.61
N TYR A 113 -14.36 -37.36 -6.03
CA TYR A 113 -15.79 -37.18 -6.24
C TYR A 113 -16.49 -36.72 -4.94
N ASP A 114 -16.24 -37.36 -3.81
CA ASP A 114 -16.86 -37.01 -2.53
C ASP A 114 -16.52 -35.56 -2.13
N VAL A 115 -15.30 -35.09 -2.41
CA VAL A 115 -14.89 -33.70 -2.19
C VAL A 115 -15.61 -32.74 -3.13
N TYR A 116 -15.82 -33.09 -4.40
CA TYR A 116 -16.48 -32.21 -5.37
C TYR A 116 -18.01 -32.26 -5.31
N ALA A 117 -18.59 -33.37 -4.89
CA ALA A 117 -20.02 -33.59 -4.81
C ALA A 117 -20.70 -32.58 -3.87
N LYS A 118 -20.09 -32.25 -2.72
CA LYS A 118 -20.59 -31.19 -1.83
C LYS A 118 -20.67 -29.81 -2.49
N TYR A 119 -19.70 -29.47 -3.35
CA TYR A 119 -19.71 -28.18 -4.06
C TYR A 119 -20.73 -28.19 -5.19
N GLN A 120 -20.86 -29.31 -5.90
CA GLN A 120 -21.91 -29.48 -6.89
C GLN A 120 -23.31 -29.34 -6.26
N GLN A 121 -23.58 -30.06 -5.18
CA GLN A 121 -24.85 -29.97 -4.44
C GLN A 121 -25.13 -28.54 -3.94
N TYR A 122 -24.09 -27.85 -3.44
CA TYR A 122 -24.23 -26.45 -3.07
C TYR A 122 -24.63 -25.57 -4.25
N LEU A 123 -23.93 -25.66 -5.39
CA LEU A 123 -24.23 -24.85 -6.57
C LEU A 123 -25.59 -25.18 -7.17
N GLU A 124 -26.00 -26.45 -7.18
CA GLU A 124 -27.35 -26.88 -7.55
C GLU A 124 -28.40 -26.31 -6.60
N GLY A 125 -28.13 -26.29 -5.29
CA GLY A 125 -29.02 -25.67 -4.30
C GLY A 125 -29.14 -24.15 -4.46
N VAL A 126 -28.05 -23.47 -4.87
CA VAL A 126 -28.09 -22.04 -5.25
C VAL A 126 -28.92 -21.86 -6.52
N LEU A 127 -28.74 -22.73 -7.52
CA LEU A 127 -29.50 -22.71 -8.77
C LEU A 127 -31.01 -22.92 -8.53
N GLN A 128 -31.39 -23.80 -7.61
CA GLN A 128 -32.81 -24.02 -7.25
C GLN A 128 -33.48 -22.80 -6.60
N ARG A 129 -32.70 -21.94 -5.94
CA ARG A 129 -33.18 -20.69 -5.34
C ARG A 129 -33.13 -19.50 -6.32
N ASN A 130 -32.79 -19.77 -7.57
CA ASN A 130 -32.71 -18.76 -8.61
C ASN A 130 -34.11 -18.44 -9.13
N ASP A 131 -34.81 -17.56 -8.42
CA ASP A 131 -36.20 -17.18 -8.73
C ASP A 131 -36.36 -16.48 -10.10
N CYS A 132 -35.26 -16.03 -10.72
CA CYS A 132 -35.26 -15.20 -11.92
C CYS A 132 -34.69 -15.90 -13.17
N ASP A 133 -34.39 -17.20 -13.12
CA ASP A 133 -33.74 -17.95 -14.20
C ASP A 133 -32.44 -17.30 -14.72
N GLU A 134 -31.78 -16.48 -13.91
CA GLU A 134 -30.58 -15.71 -14.30
C GLU A 134 -29.39 -16.61 -14.68
N TYR A 135 -29.41 -17.85 -14.17
CA TYR A 135 -28.37 -18.84 -14.31
C TYR A 135 -29.04 -20.15 -14.69
N GLN A 136 -28.57 -20.76 -15.77
CA GLN A 136 -29.11 -22.00 -16.31
C GLN A 136 -28.27 -23.21 -15.87
N SER A 137 -27.03 -22.95 -15.45
CA SER A 137 -26.10 -23.96 -14.97
C SER A 137 -25.19 -23.44 -13.84
N PRO A 138 -24.64 -24.32 -13.00
CA PRO A 138 -23.59 -23.97 -12.04
C PRO A 138 -22.40 -23.22 -12.67
N ARG A 139 -22.12 -23.46 -13.95
CA ARG A 139 -21.04 -22.79 -14.69
C ARG A 139 -21.30 -21.29 -14.85
N ASP A 140 -22.55 -20.90 -15.06
CA ASP A 140 -22.94 -19.49 -15.24
C ASP A 140 -22.69 -18.70 -13.94
N ILE A 141 -23.02 -19.32 -12.81
CA ILE A 141 -22.76 -18.78 -11.46
C ILE A 141 -21.25 -18.56 -11.26
N ILE A 142 -20.43 -19.55 -11.61
CA ILE A 142 -18.96 -19.46 -11.49
C ILE A 142 -18.42 -18.34 -12.40
N GLN A 143 -18.87 -18.26 -13.64
CA GLN A 143 -18.46 -17.20 -14.56
C GLN A 143 -18.83 -15.82 -14.03
N ARG A 144 -20.07 -15.66 -13.56
CA ARG A 144 -20.52 -14.41 -12.96
C ARG A 144 -19.70 -14.04 -11.74
N TRP A 145 -19.43 -14.99 -10.85
CA TRP A 145 -18.59 -14.77 -9.68
C TRP A 145 -17.17 -14.33 -10.07
N ASN A 146 -16.55 -14.96 -11.07
CA ASN A 146 -15.23 -14.56 -11.57
C ASN A 146 -15.26 -13.11 -12.08
N THR A 147 -16.26 -12.74 -12.88
CA THR A 147 -16.43 -11.36 -13.37
C THR A 147 -16.62 -10.37 -12.22
N LEU A 148 -17.46 -10.70 -11.23
CA LEU A 148 -17.68 -9.86 -10.05
C LEU A 148 -16.41 -9.73 -9.21
N GLN A 149 -15.65 -10.80 -9.06
CA GLN A 149 -14.39 -10.80 -8.32
C GLN A 149 -13.36 -9.90 -9.00
N ASP A 150 -13.23 -9.99 -10.33
CA ASP A 150 -12.31 -9.14 -11.09
C ASP A 150 -12.74 -7.68 -11.08
N ASN A 151 -14.03 -7.39 -11.25
CA ASN A 151 -14.59 -6.05 -11.07
C ASN A 151 -14.32 -5.51 -9.67
N THR A 152 -14.49 -6.33 -8.63
CA THR A 152 -14.20 -5.94 -7.25
C THR A 152 -12.73 -5.57 -7.07
N LYS A 153 -11.79 -6.34 -7.65
CA LYS A 153 -10.36 -6.00 -7.61
C LYS A 153 -10.09 -4.65 -8.29
N VAL A 154 -10.70 -4.40 -9.45
CA VAL A 154 -10.55 -3.13 -10.17
C VAL A 154 -11.11 -1.96 -9.35
N LEU A 155 -12.31 -2.11 -8.80
CA LEU A 155 -12.95 -1.08 -7.97
C LEU A 155 -12.15 -0.79 -6.70
N GLN A 156 -11.59 -1.80 -6.05
CA GLN A 156 -10.73 -1.61 -4.87
C GLN A 156 -9.47 -0.82 -5.22
N ARG A 157 -8.79 -1.16 -6.33
CA ARG A 157 -7.63 -0.38 -6.82
C ARG A 157 -8.02 1.07 -7.11
N ARG A 158 -9.16 1.29 -7.77
CA ARG A 158 -9.65 2.64 -8.09
C ARG A 158 -9.98 3.43 -6.83
N LYS A 159 -10.60 2.79 -5.83
CA LYS A 159 -10.87 3.40 -4.52
C LYS A 159 -9.58 3.87 -3.86
N THR A 160 -8.57 3.00 -3.77
CA THR A 160 -7.27 3.36 -3.18
C THR A 160 -6.62 4.55 -3.90
N GLN A 161 -6.64 4.56 -5.24
CA GLN A 161 -6.13 5.69 -6.02
C GLN A 161 -6.86 7.00 -5.69
N LEU A 162 -8.20 6.97 -5.62
CA LEU A 162 -9.01 8.15 -5.29
C LEU A 162 -8.76 8.63 -3.85
N GLU A 163 -8.55 7.72 -2.90
CA GLU A 163 -8.19 8.07 -1.52
C GLU A 163 -6.82 8.77 -1.45
N GLU A 164 -5.83 8.29 -2.21
CA GLU A 164 -4.51 8.93 -2.33
C GLU A 164 -4.59 10.30 -3.00
N GLU A 165 -5.38 10.43 -4.08
CA GLU A 165 -5.63 11.72 -4.75
C GLU A 165 -6.34 12.71 -3.82
N LEU A 166 -7.35 12.25 -3.08
CA LEU A 166 -8.07 13.06 -2.10
C LEU A 166 -7.12 13.56 -1.00
N LEU A 167 -6.24 12.70 -0.48
CA LEU A 167 -5.26 13.08 0.53
C LEU A 167 -4.28 14.12 -0.02
N ARG A 168 -3.76 13.91 -1.24
CA ARG A 168 -2.88 14.87 -1.93
C ARG A 168 -3.57 16.22 -2.12
N ASN A 169 -4.82 16.24 -2.56
CA ASN A 169 -5.60 17.46 -2.77
C ASN A 169 -5.89 18.19 -1.44
N LYS A 170 -6.25 17.46 -0.38
CA LYS A 170 -6.43 18.04 0.97
C LYS A 170 -5.15 18.70 1.47
N ASN A 171 -4.00 18.03 1.33
CA ASN A 171 -2.71 18.58 1.75
C ASN A 171 -2.34 19.84 0.94
N SER A 172 -2.53 19.81 -0.38
CA SER A 172 -2.30 20.97 -1.27
C SER A 172 -3.21 22.15 -0.91
N LEU A 173 -4.49 21.89 -0.64
CA LEU A 173 -5.45 22.92 -0.22
C LEU A 173 -5.06 23.53 1.14
N ASN A 174 -4.68 22.71 2.11
CA ASN A 174 -4.24 23.19 3.43
C ASN A 174 -2.99 24.06 3.31
N LEU A 175 -2.01 23.67 2.49
CA LEU A 175 -0.82 24.48 2.24
C LEU A 175 -1.19 25.83 1.60
N LYS A 176 -2.08 25.83 0.60
CA LYS A 176 -2.56 27.08 -0.03
C LYS A 176 -3.31 27.97 0.98
N ARG A 177 -4.14 27.39 1.85
CA ARG A 177 -4.83 28.12 2.93
C ARG A 177 -3.85 28.72 3.91
N GLN A 178 -2.84 27.97 4.34
CA GLN A 178 -1.79 28.48 5.24
C GLN A 178 -1.04 29.65 4.60
N LYS A 179 -0.62 29.51 3.34
CA LYS A 179 0.04 30.60 2.60
C LYS A 179 -0.83 31.86 2.53
N LYS A 180 -2.11 31.72 2.19
CA LYS A 180 -3.05 32.84 2.12
C LYS A 180 -3.33 33.47 3.49
N ASN A 181 -3.38 32.67 4.55
CA ASN A 181 -3.52 33.18 5.90
C ASN A 181 -2.30 33.99 6.33
N ASN A 182 -1.09 33.49 6.06
CA ASN A 182 0.14 34.21 6.33
C ASN A 182 0.20 35.54 5.56
N GLU A 183 -0.11 35.53 4.27
CA GLU A 183 -0.18 36.74 3.43
C GLU A 183 -1.22 37.74 3.98
N SER A 184 -2.38 37.27 4.43
CA SER A 184 -3.39 38.14 5.05
C SER A 184 -2.89 38.78 6.34
N VAL A 185 -2.15 38.05 7.17
CA VAL A 185 -1.55 38.59 8.41
C VAL A 185 -0.45 39.60 8.08
N GLU A 186 0.39 39.32 7.09
CA GLU A 186 1.43 40.24 6.61
C GLU A 186 0.80 41.55 6.10
N LEU A 187 -0.23 41.48 5.26
CA LEU A 187 -0.96 42.65 4.77
C LEU A 187 -1.65 43.42 5.90
N GLN A 188 -2.21 42.72 6.89
CA GLN A 188 -2.82 43.38 8.05
C GLN A 188 -1.78 44.13 8.89
N ASN A 189 -0.59 43.57 9.07
CA ASN A 189 0.50 44.26 9.77
C ASN A 189 0.93 45.52 9.01
N GLN A 190 1.10 45.43 7.68
CA GLN A 190 1.40 46.59 6.84
C GLN A 190 0.31 47.67 6.93
N LEU A 191 -0.97 47.26 6.93
CA LEU A 191 -2.09 48.19 7.10
C LEU A 191 -2.01 48.92 8.45
N ASN A 192 -1.73 48.18 9.53
CA ASN A 192 -1.63 48.75 10.87
C ASN A 192 -0.45 49.74 10.97
N GLU A 193 0.69 49.45 10.35
CA GLU A 193 1.84 50.36 10.26
C GLU A 193 1.47 51.64 9.49
N LEU A 194 0.79 51.51 8.35
CA LEU A 194 0.31 52.64 7.57
C LEU A 194 -0.72 53.49 8.35
N GLN A 195 -1.61 52.85 9.11
CA GLN A 195 -2.55 53.57 9.99
C GLN A 195 -1.83 54.33 11.10
N ALA A 196 -0.85 53.72 11.77
CA ALA A 196 -0.08 54.38 12.82
C ALA A 196 0.72 55.58 12.28
N THR A 197 1.33 55.44 11.10
CA THR A 197 2.03 56.56 10.45
C THR A 197 1.06 57.66 10.02
N TYR A 198 -0.10 57.31 9.46
CA TYR A 198 -1.15 58.27 9.12
C TYR A 198 -1.64 59.04 10.35
N GLU A 199 -1.96 58.37 11.45
CA GLU A 199 -2.38 59.02 12.70
C GLU A 199 -1.30 59.95 13.26
N THR A 200 -0.03 59.56 13.17
CA THR A 200 1.11 60.37 13.61
C THR A 200 1.24 61.64 12.75
N MET A 201 1.11 61.51 11.43
CA MET A 201 1.08 62.65 10.51
C MET A 201 -0.10 63.56 10.78
N GLN A 202 -1.29 63.00 11.02
CA GLN A 202 -2.50 63.77 11.33
C GLN A 202 -2.34 64.56 12.64
N LYS A 203 -1.74 63.95 13.68
CA LYS A 203 -1.39 64.64 14.94
C LYS A 203 -0.40 65.77 14.68
N SER A 204 0.65 65.53 13.87
CA SER A 204 1.65 66.55 13.51
C SER A 204 1.02 67.74 12.77
N ILE A 205 0.15 67.47 11.78
CA ILE A 205 -0.60 68.50 11.04
C ILE A 205 -1.42 69.33 12.01
N LYS A 206 -2.15 68.70 12.94
CA LYS A 206 -2.96 69.41 13.94
C LYS A 206 -2.11 70.30 14.83
N ILE A 207 -0.97 69.81 15.33
CA ILE A 207 -0.03 70.63 16.13
C ILE A 207 0.43 71.85 15.33
N LYS A 208 0.81 71.66 14.05
CA LYS A 208 1.26 72.77 13.18
C LYS A 208 0.13 73.76 12.88
N GLN A 209 -1.10 73.30 12.73
CA GLN A 209 -2.27 74.16 12.59
C GLN A 209 -2.52 74.99 13.85
N ASP A 210 -2.48 74.36 15.03
CA ASP A 210 -2.64 75.05 16.32
C ASP A 210 -1.52 76.10 16.54
N GLU A 211 -0.27 75.78 16.20
CA GLU A 211 0.87 76.71 16.22
C GLU A 211 0.65 77.91 15.29
N LEU A 212 0.20 77.66 14.06
CA LEU A 212 -0.09 78.71 13.08
C LEU A 212 -1.22 79.61 13.56
N GLU A 213 -2.30 79.05 14.12
CA GLU A 213 -3.43 79.80 14.65
C GLU A 213 -3.01 80.69 15.83
N ARG A 214 -2.18 80.16 16.74
CA ARG A 214 -1.58 80.97 17.82
C ARG A 214 -0.76 82.13 17.26
N CYS A 215 0.08 81.89 16.26
CA CYS A 215 0.86 82.95 15.61
C CYS A 215 -0.04 84.01 14.95
N ILE A 216 -1.11 83.60 14.26
CA ILE A 216 -2.08 84.51 13.63
C ILE A 216 -2.79 85.34 14.69
N ASN A 217 -3.28 84.71 15.77
CA ASN A 217 -3.97 85.41 16.86
C ASN A 217 -3.04 86.39 17.58
N GLN A 218 -1.79 85.98 17.84
CA GLN A 218 -0.77 86.85 18.42
C GLN A 218 -0.48 88.05 17.51
N ARG A 219 -0.24 87.82 16.22
CA ARG A 219 -0.02 88.90 15.24
C ARG A 219 -1.22 89.83 15.14
N SER A 220 -2.44 89.29 15.16
CA SER A 220 -3.68 90.08 15.11
C SER A 220 -3.84 90.94 16.37
N SER A 221 -3.54 90.37 17.55
CA SER A 221 -3.54 91.10 18.82
C SER A 221 -2.52 92.23 18.81
N THR A 222 -1.26 91.96 18.43
CA THR A 222 -0.20 92.98 18.30
C THR A 222 -0.56 94.04 17.25
N SER A 223 -1.12 93.66 16.11
CA SER A 223 -1.56 94.61 15.09
C SER A 223 -2.67 95.53 15.63
N ARG A 224 -3.60 94.98 16.41
CA ARG A 224 -4.67 95.74 17.08
C ARG A 224 -4.12 96.71 18.12
N THR A 225 -3.18 96.28 18.97
CA THR A 225 -2.56 97.17 19.96
C THR A 225 -1.77 98.29 19.30
N VAL A 226 -0.96 98.00 18.28
CA VAL A 226 -0.25 99.01 17.48
C VAL A 226 -1.24 100.00 16.86
N SER A 227 -2.35 99.51 16.30
CA SER A 227 -3.40 100.37 15.73
C SER A 227 -4.06 101.27 16.79
N HIS A 228 -4.36 100.73 17.99
CA HIS A 228 -4.89 101.53 19.10
C HIS A 228 -3.91 102.61 19.57
N VAL A 229 -2.63 102.26 19.75
CA VAL A 229 -1.58 103.22 20.14
C VAL A 229 -1.45 104.32 19.08
N ARG A 230 -1.43 103.94 17.79
CA ARG A 230 -1.37 104.90 16.67
C ARG A 230 -2.56 105.86 16.67
N MET A 231 -3.78 105.36 16.89
CA MET A 231 -4.97 106.21 16.99
C MET A 231 -4.93 107.13 18.22
N ALA A 232 -4.52 106.62 19.39
CA ALA A 232 -4.41 107.42 20.61
C ALA A 232 -3.35 108.53 20.46
N CYS A 233 -2.18 108.21 19.89
CA CYS A 233 -1.13 109.18 19.58
C CYS A 233 -1.63 110.24 18.61
N LYS A 234 -2.34 109.85 17.53
CA LYS A 234 -2.93 110.80 16.60
C LYS A 234 -3.94 111.72 17.30
N ASN A 235 -4.86 111.17 18.08
CA ASN A 235 -5.87 111.95 18.80
C ASN A 235 -5.26 112.95 19.80
N LEU A 236 -4.19 112.56 20.50
CA LEU A 236 -3.46 113.44 21.41
C LEU A 236 -2.67 114.50 20.65
N TYR A 237 -1.99 114.13 19.57
CA TYR A 237 -1.28 115.05 18.69
C TYR A 237 -2.24 116.12 18.14
N ASP A 238 -3.37 115.72 17.57
CA ASP A 238 -4.38 116.64 17.03
C ASP A 238 -4.88 117.62 18.11
N ARG A 239 -5.06 117.15 19.37
CA ARG A 239 -5.38 118.02 20.51
C ARG A 239 -4.26 118.98 20.89
N CYS A 240 -3.01 118.50 20.98
CA CYS A 240 -1.84 119.32 21.28
C CYS A 240 -1.66 120.42 20.22
N ILE A 241 -1.81 120.08 18.94
CA ILE A 241 -1.80 121.04 17.82
C ILE A 241 -2.94 122.04 18.00
N ALA A 242 -4.17 121.59 18.24
CA ALA A 242 -5.32 122.48 18.40
C ALA A 242 -5.19 123.43 19.59
N TRP A 243 -4.67 122.98 20.74
CA TRP A 243 -4.48 123.82 21.93
C TRP A 243 -3.33 124.82 21.80
N THR A 244 -2.27 124.45 21.08
CA THR A 244 -1.12 125.34 20.87
C THR A 244 -1.30 126.27 19.67
N ALA A 245 -2.20 125.96 18.73
CA ALA A 245 -2.45 126.76 17.54
C ALA A 245 -2.67 128.28 17.79
N PRO A 246 -3.36 128.74 18.85
CA PRO A 246 -3.55 130.16 19.12
C PRO A 246 -2.32 130.87 19.71
N TYR A 247 -1.34 130.13 20.23
CA TYR A 247 -0.25 130.65 21.05
C TYR A 247 1.15 130.28 20.53
N SER A 248 1.24 129.29 19.66
CA SER A 248 2.48 128.79 19.10
C SER A 248 2.98 129.72 17.99
N GLY A 249 4.08 130.42 18.25
CA GLY A 249 4.89 131.05 17.21
C GLY A 249 5.65 130.04 16.34
N ARG A 250 5.60 128.73 16.65
CA ARG A 250 6.10 127.67 15.78
C ARG A 250 5.08 127.47 14.66
N GLY A 251 5.48 127.80 13.43
CA GLY A 251 4.66 127.71 12.23
C GLY A 251 4.08 126.31 11.99
N LYS A 252 3.16 126.23 11.01
CA LYS A 252 2.44 125.02 10.59
C LYS A 252 3.36 123.78 10.69
N PHE A 253 3.04 122.88 11.61
CA PHE A 253 3.76 121.62 11.77
C PHE A 253 3.78 120.88 10.43
N ASP A 254 4.98 120.55 9.96
CA ASP A 254 5.18 119.95 8.65
C ASP A 254 4.55 118.54 8.58
N VAL A 255 4.03 118.18 7.41
CA VAL A 255 3.10 117.07 7.19
C VAL A 255 3.82 115.72 7.30
N ARG A 256 4.11 115.30 8.53
CA ARG A 256 4.45 113.91 8.90
C ARG A 256 3.36 113.29 9.77
N GLU A 257 2.10 113.58 9.39
CA GLU A 257 0.89 113.23 10.13
C GLU A 257 0.71 111.72 10.39
N ALA A 258 1.44 110.86 9.67
CA ALA A 258 1.33 109.40 9.79
C ALA A 258 2.37 108.74 10.70
N ASP A 259 3.45 109.45 11.09
CA ASP A 259 4.54 108.88 11.89
C ASP A 259 4.27 109.05 13.39
N VAL A 260 4.07 107.93 14.09
CA VAL A 260 3.73 107.90 15.52
C VAL A 260 4.86 108.45 16.39
N LEU A 261 6.12 108.22 16.02
CA LEU A 261 7.26 108.72 16.80
C LEU A 261 7.33 110.25 16.70
N PHE A 262 7.09 110.79 15.51
CA PHE A 262 6.99 112.23 15.32
C PHE A 262 5.83 112.84 16.11
N GLN A 263 4.64 112.23 16.05
CA GLN A 263 3.48 112.66 16.85
C GLN A 263 3.80 112.69 18.35
N LEU A 264 4.44 111.65 18.88
CA LEU A 264 4.84 111.57 20.30
C LEU A 264 5.85 112.66 20.68
N HIS A 265 6.82 112.98 19.81
CA HIS A 265 7.74 114.08 20.05
C HIS A 265 7.02 115.42 20.18
N VAL A 266 6.07 115.71 19.28
CA VAL A 266 5.29 116.96 19.33
C VAL A 266 4.39 117.01 20.57
N ILE A 267 3.76 115.90 20.95
CA ILE A 267 3.01 115.81 22.22
C ILE A 267 3.94 116.09 23.41
N GLY A 268 5.15 115.51 23.41
CA GLY A 268 6.14 115.72 24.46
C GLY A 268 6.60 117.17 24.60
N ASP A 269 6.83 117.86 23.47
CA ASP A 269 7.14 119.30 23.43
C ASP A 269 5.97 120.13 23.98
N CYS A 270 4.75 119.87 23.49
CA CYS A 270 3.54 120.55 23.94
C CYS A 270 3.30 120.42 25.46
N LEU A 271 3.49 119.22 26.02
CA LEU A 271 3.38 118.99 27.46
C LEU A 271 4.47 119.71 28.26
N ARG A 272 5.68 119.82 27.70
CA ARG A 272 6.78 120.56 28.32
C ARG A 272 6.49 122.05 28.36
N ASP A 273 5.99 122.61 27.27
CA ASP A 273 5.56 124.00 27.19
C ASP A 273 4.48 124.29 28.25
N PHE A 274 3.44 123.43 28.37
CA PHE A 274 2.41 123.60 29.41
C PHE A 274 2.98 123.51 30.82
N ARG A 275 3.91 122.58 31.09
CA ARG A 275 4.56 122.46 32.39
C ARG A 275 5.34 123.73 32.72
N ASP A 276 6.07 124.27 31.75
CA ASP A 276 6.90 125.46 31.93
C ASP A 276 6.00 126.71 32.15
N VAL A 277 4.85 126.79 31.47
CA VAL A 277 3.81 127.82 31.73
C VAL A 277 3.21 127.70 33.13
N ILE A 278 2.87 126.50 33.59
CA ILE A 278 2.34 126.27 34.95
C ILE A 278 3.38 126.67 35.99
N ALA A 279 4.65 126.29 35.80
CA ALA A 279 5.74 126.68 36.69
C ALA A 279 5.94 128.20 36.73
N ALA A 280 5.89 128.87 35.57
CA ALA A 280 5.95 130.32 35.48
C ALA A 280 4.78 130.99 36.22
N HIS A 281 3.54 130.50 36.04
CA HIS A 281 2.37 131.03 36.74
C HIS A 281 2.47 130.84 38.26
N HIS A 282 2.96 129.69 38.71
CA HIS A 282 3.17 129.43 40.13
C HIS A 282 4.23 130.37 40.74
N ASN A 283 5.33 130.62 40.01
CA ASN A 283 6.35 131.58 40.41
C ASN A 283 5.81 133.02 40.44
N SER A 284 4.97 133.41 39.46
CA SER A 284 4.33 134.73 39.43
C SER A 284 3.32 134.91 40.57
N GLN A 285 2.56 133.88 40.93
CA GLN A 285 1.67 133.93 42.10
C GLN A 285 2.44 134.10 43.41
N GLN A 286 3.56 133.39 43.57
CA GLN A 286 4.42 133.56 44.74
C GLN A 286 4.99 134.98 44.83
N GLN A 287 5.41 135.57 43.71
CA GLN A 287 5.86 136.97 43.67
C GLN A 287 4.74 137.97 43.99
N GLN A 288 3.50 137.73 43.52
CA GLN A 288 2.35 138.58 43.86
C GLN A 288 1.98 138.49 45.34
N GLN A 289 2.06 137.31 45.95
CA GLN A 289 1.85 137.17 47.40
C GLN A 289 2.91 137.91 48.21
N GLN A 290 4.17 137.87 47.77
CA GLN A 290 5.25 138.65 48.41
C GLN A 290 5.04 140.16 48.27
N GLN A 291 4.59 140.65 47.11
CA GLN A 291 4.25 142.07 46.92
C GLN A 291 3.03 142.51 47.74
N GLN A 292 1.98 141.69 47.84
CA GLN A 292 0.82 142.01 48.66
C GLN A 292 1.14 142.04 50.16
N GLN A 293 2.05 141.17 50.64
CA GLN A 293 2.55 141.23 52.01
C GLN A 293 3.37 142.51 52.28
N GLN A 294 4.16 142.98 51.31
CA GLN A 294 4.89 144.26 51.41
C GLN A 294 3.96 145.48 51.39
N ILE A 295 2.87 145.44 50.61
CA ILE A 295 1.87 146.52 50.54
C ILE A 295 0.97 146.54 51.79
N ALA A 296 0.67 145.38 52.38
CA ALA A 296 -0.07 145.29 53.66
C ALA A 296 0.76 145.83 54.84
N ALA A 297 2.07 145.53 54.89
CA ALA A 297 2.98 146.06 55.91
C ALA A 297 3.09 147.60 55.85
N SER A 298 3.17 148.17 54.64
CA SER A 298 3.25 149.64 54.46
C SER A 298 1.91 150.38 54.63
N ARG A 299 0.77 149.67 54.69
CA ARG A 299 -0.53 150.24 55.09
C ARG A 299 -0.75 150.20 56.60
N ALA A 300 -0.29 149.16 57.29
CA ALA A 300 -0.34 149.08 58.75
C ALA A 300 0.50 150.20 59.42
N GLU A 301 1.68 150.52 58.87
CA GLU A 301 2.51 151.63 59.36
C GLU A 301 1.88 153.03 59.18
N LYS A 302 0.87 153.17 58.30
CA LYS A 302 0.17 154.45 58.06
C LYS A 302 -1.12 154.62 58.88
N GLU A 303 -1.61 153.56 59.53
CA GLU A 303 -2.79 153.60 60.40
C GLU A 303 -2.42 153.80 61.90
N GLU A 304 -1.12 153.71 62.26
CA GLU A 304 -0.63 153.86 63.65
C GLU A 304 -0.22 155.30 64.08
N GLU A 305 -0.15 156.30 63.19
CA GLU A 305 0.27 157.67 63.56
C GLU A 305 -0.90 158.68 63.77
N ASP A 306 -2.17 158.26 63.67
CA ASP A 306 -3.37 159.10 63.88
C ASP A 306 -4.10 158.84 65.23
N GLU A 307 -3.45 158.20 66.22
CA GLU A 307 -3.87 158.12 67.65
C GLU A 307 -2.91 158.90 68.58
#